data_AF-A0A442HD13-F1
#
_entry.id   AF-A0A442HD13-F1
#
_cell.length_a   1.000
_cell.length_b   1.000
_cell.length_c   1.000
_cell.angle_alpha   90.00
_cell.angle_beta   90.00
_cell.angle_gamma   90.00
#
_symmetry.space_group_name_H-M   'P 1'
#
loop_
_entity.id
_entity.type
_entity.pdbx_description
1 polymer ?
#
loop_
_entity_poly.entity_id
_entity_poly.type
_entity_poly.pdbx_seq_one_letter_code
_entity_poly.pdbx_strand_id
1 'polypeptide(L)'
;MDDAHTGSCLCGAVRFKTRGPLRGVIYCHCSQCRKQSGHFYAATNVPEGDITISGAESITWYEASSFAKRGFCKACGSLLFWKPQDDEYVSVLAGLFDEPTGLQGQCHIFVGDKGDYYTIDDGLPQFEKSTPSIKVADE
;
A
#
# COMPACT_ATOMS: atom_id res chain seq x y z
N MET A 1 24.96 -0.04 0.40
CA MET A 1 24.23 -0.90 1.35
C MET A 1 23.01 -1.37 0.61
N ASP A 2 22.83 -2.68 0.46
CA ASP A 2 21.64 -3.22 -0.18
C ASP A 2 20.49 -3.09 0.81
N ASP A 3 19.75 -1.99 0.74
CA ASP A 3 18.49 -1.81 1.45
C ASP A 3 17.52 -2.86 0.92
N ALA A 4 17.41 -3.98 1.62
CA ALA A 4 16.56 -5.09 1.25
C ALA A 4 15.56 -5.36 2.36
N HIS A 5 14.28 -5.35 2.02
CA HIS A 5 13.21 -5.64 2.97
C HIS A 5 12.47 -6.90 2.51
N THR A 6 12.06 -7.73 3.47
CA THR A 6 11.23 -8.91 3.20
C THR A 6 9.86 -8.71 3.82
N GLY A 7 8.91 -9.50 3.35
CA GLY A 7 7.58 -9.51 3.92
C GLY A 7 6.75 -10.65 3.38
N SER A 8 5.58 -10.82 3.98
CA SER A 8 4.64 -11.86 3.59
C SER A 8 3.20 -11.50 3.91
N CYS A 9 2.26 -12.21 3.28
CA CYS A 9 0.87 -12.21 3.74
C CYS A 9 0.75 -12.98 5.06
N LEU A 10 -0.40 -12.84 5.75
CA LEU A 10 -0.62 -13.44 7.07
C LEU A 10 -0.39 -14.97 7.10
N CYS A 11 -0.77 -15.69 6.04
CA CYS A 11 -0.56 -17.15 5.97
C CYS A 11 0.80 -17.55 5.36
N GLY A 12 1.62 -16.60 4.94
CA GLY A 12 2.92 -16.85 4.32
C GLY A 12 2.87 -17.43 2.90
N ALA A 13 1.69 -17.61 2.30
CA ALA A 13 1.53 -18.13 0.94
C ALA A 13 2.08 -17.17 -0.13
N VAL A 14 2.05 -15.85 0.14
CA VAL A 14 2.71 -14.83 -0.67
C VAL A 14 3.86 -14.26 0.15
N ARG A 15 5.06 -14.26 -0.43
CA ARG A 15 6.26 -13.65 0.15
C ARG A 15 6.90 -12.74 -0.87
N PHE A 16 7.58 -11.70 -0.41
CA PHE A 16 8.33 -10.83 -1.31
C PHE A 16 9.66 -10.40 -0.69
N LYS A 17 10.54 -9.93 -1.58
CA LYS A 17 11.77 -9.22 -1.23
C LYS A 17 11.86 -7.97 -2.10
N THR A 18 12.14 -6.82 -1.49
CA THR A 18 12.42 -5.56 -2.19
C THR A 18 13.91 -5.27 -2.21
N ARG A 19 14.32 -4.35 -3.10
CA ARG A 19 15.66 -3.76 -3.14
C ARG A 19 15.57 -2.25 -3.22
N GLY A 20 16.60 -1.58 -2.71
CA GLY A 20 16.70 -0.14 -2.73
C GLY A 20 15.82 0.56 -1.70
N PRO A 21 15.85 1.90 -1.69
CA PRO A 21 15.13 2.69 -0.71
C PRO A 21 13.62 2.58 -0.92
N LEU A 22 12.90 2.50 0.20
CA LEU A 22 11.45 2.57 0.22
C LEU A 22 11.00 4.02 0.44
N ARG A 23 9.95 4.45 -0.26
CA ARG A 23 9.26 5.70 0.06
C ARG A 23 8.67 5.61 1.47
N GLY A 24 8.54 6.74 2.18
CA GLY A 24 7.78 6.78 3.44
C GLY A 24 6.34 6.24 3.27
N VAL A 25 5.66 5.95 4.37
CA VAL A 25 4.31 5.36 4.32
C VAL A 25 3.28 6.45 4.07
N ILE A 26 2.44 6.30 3.04
CA ILE A 26 1.25 7.14 2.85
C ILE A 26 0.06 6.43 3.47
N TYR A 27 -0.72 7.19 4.24
CA TYR A 27 -2.01 6.77 4.76
C TYR A 27 -3.12 7.29 3.85
N CYS A 28 -3.78 6.39 3.12
CA CYS A 28 -4.87 6.75 2.21
C CYS A 28 -6.23 6.43 2.83
N HIS A 29 -7.02 7.48 3.04
CA HIS A 29 -8.27 7.45 3.78
C HIS A 29 -9.51 7.34 2.88
N CYS A 30 -9.37 7.25 1.56
CA CYS A 30 -10.50 7.21 0.62
C CYS A 30 -11.43 6.02 0.85
N SER A 31 -12.69 6.15 0.42
CA SER A 31 -13.74 5.17 0.71
C SER A 31 -13.41 3.74 0.28
N GLN A 32 -12.72 3.55 -0.86
CA GLN A 32 -12.27 2.23 -1.32
C GLN A 32 -11.27 1.61 -0.34
N CYS A 33 -10.28 2.38 0.11
CA CYS A 33 -9.27 1.92 1.07
C CYS A 33 -9.91 1.56 2.41
N ARG A 34 -10.86 2.36 2.90
CA ARG A 34 -11.59 2.05 4.14
C ARG A 34 -12.43 0.78 4.02
N LYS A 35 -13.23 0.67 2.95
CA LYS A 35 -14.12 -0.48 2.73
C LYS A 35 -13.35 -1.79 2.59
N GLN A 36 -12.13 -1.75 2.05
CA GLN A 36 -11.33 -2.95 1.84
C GLN A 36 -10.49 -3.35 3.06
N SER A 37 -9.95 -2.37 3.80
CA SER A 37 -9.08 -2.64 4.97
C SER A 37 -9.81 -2.62 6.31
N GLY A 38 -11.01 -2.04 6.37
CA GLY A 38 -11.68 -1.69 7.61
C GLY A 38 -11.22 -0.36 8.21
N HIS A 39 -10.15 0.27 7.71
CA HIS A 39 -9.64 1.53 8.27
C HIS A 39 -9.07 2.49 7.21
N PHE A 40 -7.78 2.47 6.93
CA PHE A 40 -7.12 3.17 5.83
C PHE A 40 -6.04 2.26 5.24
N TYR A 41 -5.57 2.58 4.04
CA TYR A 41 -4.39 1.92 3.49
C TYR A 41 -3.13 2.59 4.03
N ALA A 42 -2.22 1.82 4.62
CA ALA A 42 -0.86 2.24 4.90
C ALA A 42 0.05 1.58 3.87
N ALA A 43 0.65 2.35 2.96
CA ALA A 43 1.49 1.78 1.90
C ALA A 43 2.77 2.58 1.64
N THR A 44 3.85 1.84 1.41
CA THR A 44 5.06 2.35 0.74
C THR A 44 4.94 2.11 -0.78
N ASN A 45 5.94 2.51 -1.55
CA ASN A 45 5.99 2.36 -3.00
C ASN A 45 7.36 1.80 -3.41
N VAL A 46 7.35 0.83 -4.32
CA VAL A 46 8.54 0.10 -4.79
C VAL A 46 8.56 0.11 -6.31
N PRO A 47 9.69 0.35 -6.99
CA PRO A 47 9.82 0.06 -8.41
C PRO A 47 9.51 -1.41 -8.69
N GLU A 48 8.76 -1.70 -9.75
CA GLU A 48 8.33 -3.06 -10.09
C GLU A 48 9.53 -3.97 -10.40
N GLY A 49 10.59 -3.42 -10.99
CA GLY A 49 11.86 -4.14 -11.19
C GLY A 49 12.61 -4.49 -9.89
N ASP A 50 12.27 -3.83 -8.78
CA ASP A 50 12.93 -3.97 -7.48
C ASP A 50 12.14 -4.78 -6.45
N ILE A 51 11.03 -5.40 -6.84
CA ILE A 51 10.31 -6.37 -6.02
C ILE A 51 10.34 -7.76 -6.67
N THR A 52 10.69 -8.77 -5.88
CA THR A 52 10.60 -10.19 -6.27
C THR A 52 9.53 -10.86 -5.42
N ILE A 53 8.54 -11.48 -6.06
CA ILE A 53 7.39 -12.11 -5.40
C ILE A 53 7.45 -13.63 -5.57
N SER A 54 7.27 -14.36 -4.48
CA SER A 54 7.04 -15.80 -4.44
C SER A 54 5.59 -16.09 -4.06
N GLY A 55 4.98 -17.10 -4.69
CA GLY A 55 3.58 -17.45 -4.46
C GLY A 55 2.58 -16.55 -5.20
N ALA A 56 2.96 -16.03 -6.37
CA ALA A 56 2.13 -15.11 -7.15
C ALA A 56 0.78 -15.73 -7.56
N GLU A 57 0.71 -17.05 -7.71
CA GLU A 57 -0.52 -17.82 -7.95
C GLU A 57 -1.53 -17.73 -6.79
N SER A 58 -1.07 -17.34 -5.59
CA SER A 58 -1.91 -17.09 -4.42
C SER A 58 -2.43 -15.65 -4.33
N ILE A 59 -2.10 -14.80 -5.32
CA ILE A 59 -2.60 -13.43 -5.43
C ILE A 59 -3.84 -13.40 -6.31
N THR A 60 -4.91 -12.79 -5.83
CA THR A 60 -6.04 -12.35 -6.66
C THR A 60 -5.89 -10.87 -6.94
N TRP A 61 -6.01 -10.50 -8.21
CA TRP A 61 -6.05 -9.11 -8.66
C TRP A 61 -7.51 -8.70 -8.92
N TYR A 62 -7.94 -7.62 -8.27
CA TYR A 62 -9.23 -6.99 -8.50
C TYR A 62 -9.03 -5.65 -9.18
N GLU A 63 -9.63 -5.48 -10.36
CA GLU A 63 -9.67 -4.19 -11.07
C GLU A 63 -10.65 -3.26 -10.36
N ALA A 64 -10.12 -2.42 -9.46
CA ALA A 64 -10.95 -1.50 -8.68
C ALA A 64 -11.43 -0.30 -9.52
N SER A 65 -10.74 -0.02 -10.64
CA SER A 65 -11.07 1.02 -11.62
C SER A 65 -10.29 0.75 -12.91
N SER A 66 -10.57 1.53 -13.96
CA SER A 66 -9.73 1.59 -15.16
C SER A 66 -8.30 2.08 -14.87
N PHE A 67 -8.07 2.75 -13.75
CA PHE A 67 -6.77 3.33 -13.40
C PHE A 67 -5.86 2.38 -12.63
N ALA A 68 -6.41 1.61 -11.68
CA ALA A 68 -5.60 0.76 -10.81
C ALA A 68 -6.31 -0.53 -10.39
N LYS A 69 -5.48 -1.56 -10.18
CA LYS A 69 -5.85 -2.86 -9.63
C LYS A 69 -5.30 -3.05 -8.22
N ARG A 70 -5.93 -3.95 -7.48
CA ARG A 70 -5.60 -4.26 -6.08
C ARG A 70 -5.31 -5.75 -5.93
N GLY A 71 -4.17 -6.07 -5.32
CA GLY A 71 -3.75 -7.45 -5.08
C GLY A 71 -4.06 -7.85 -3.64
N PHE A 72 -4.67 -9.01 -3.44
CA PHE A 72 -4.88 -9.60 -2.11
C PHE A 72 -4.61 -11.11 -2.12
N CYS A 73 -4.24 -11.66 -0.97
CA CYS A 73 -4.00 -13.09 -0.85
C CYS A 73 -5.33 -13.84 -0.87
N LYS A 74 -5.51 -14.77 -1.82
CA LYS A 74 -6.74 -15.56 -1.94
C LYS A 74 -6.98 -16.52 -0.78
N ALA A 75 -5.95 -16.82 0.01
CA ALA A 75 -6.02 -17.78 1.11
C ALA A 75 -6.36 -17.11 2.46
N CYS A 76 -5.76 -15.97 2.79
CA CYS A 76 -5.95 -15.30 4.08
C CYS A 76 -6.60 -13.92 3.98
N GLY A 77 -6.84 -13.40 2.78
CA GLY A 77 -7.45 -12.08 2.57
C GLY A 77 -6.52 -10.89 2.82
N SER A 78 -5.26 -11.09 3.22
CA SER A 78 -4.31 -9.99 3.39
C SER A 78 -4.25 -9.13 2.13
N LEU A 79 -4.33 -7.81 2.32
CA LEU A 79 -4.17 -6.83 1.27
C LEU A 79 -2.69 -6.68 0.97
N LEU A 80 -2.32 -6.87 -0.30
CA LEU A 80 -0.91 -7.00 -0.70
C LEU A 80 -0.41 -5.76 -1.43
N PHE A 81 -1.14 -5.39 -2.47
CA PHE A 81 -0.67 -4.41 -3.44
C PHE A 81 -1.78 -3.46 -3.89
N TRP A 82 -1.38 -2.25 -4.24
CA TRP A 82 -2.15 -1.37 -5.12
C TRP A 82 -1.24 -0.98 -6.29
N LYS A 83 -1.73 -1.13 -7.52
CA LYS A 83 -0.93 -1.02 -8.74
C LYS A 83 -1.69 -0.19 -9.78
N PRO A 84 -1.23 1.00 -10.16
CA PRO A 84 -1.72 1.67 -11.36
C PRO A 84 -1.41 0.83 -12.60
N GLN A 85 -2.30 0.83 -13.58
CA GLN A 85 -2.18 0.04 -14.82
C GLN A 85 -0.89 0.38 -15.58
N ASP A 86 -0.61 1.68 -15.77
CA ASP A 86 0.50 2.18 -16.59
C ASP A 86 1.57 2.91 -15.76
N ASP A 87 2.12 2.22 -14.75
CA ASP A 87 3.18 2.78 -13.89
C ASP A 87 4.30 1.76 -13.69
N GLU A 88 5.52 2.23 -13.42
CA GLU A 88 6.66 1.37 -13.09
C GLU A 88 6.77 1.08 -11.60
N TYR A 89 5.83 1.58 -10.80
CA TYR A 89 5.79 1.37 -9.36
C TYR A 89 4.58 0.55 -8.92
N VAL A 90 4.77 -0.15 -7.81
CA VAL A 90 3.73 -0.85 -7.06
C VAL A 90 3.73 -0.39 -5.61
N SER A 91 2.55 -0.06 -5.11
CA SER A 91 2.36 0.20 -3.69
C SER A 91 2.25 -1.12 -2.94
N VAL A 92 3.05 -1.27 -1.88
CA VAL A 92 3.06 -2.45 -1.01
C VAL A 92 2.50 -2.03 0.35
N LEU A 93 1.53 -2.79 0.87
CA LEU A 93 0.95 -2.46 2.19
C LEU A 93 2.03 -2.65 3.26
N ALA A 94 2.21 -1.62 4.09
CA ALA A 94 3.33 -1.51 5.02
C ALA A 94 3.32 -2.60 6.11
N GLY A 95 2.13 -3.10 6.49
CA GLY A 95 1.99 -4.15 7.49
C GLY A 95 2.39 -5.56 7.02
N LEU A 96 2.83 -5.72 5.77
CA LEU A 96 3.33 -7.00 5.27
C LEU A 96 4.82 -7.20 5.50
N PHE A 97 5.57 -6.11 5.74
CA PHE A 97 7.01 -6.16 5.90
C PHE A 97 7.39 -6.77 7.25
N ASP A 98 8.42 -7.61 7.25
CA ASP A 98 8.95 -8.20 8.48
C ASP A 98 9.67 -7.12 9.31
N GLU A 99 9.52 -7.19 10.64
CA GLU A 99 10.15 -6.24 11.54
C GLU A 99 11.64 -6.58 11.80
N PRO A 100 12.50 -5.58 12.01
CA PRO A 100 12.21 -4.14 12.00
C PRO A 100 12.17 -3.56 10.57
N THR A 101 11.14 -2.76 10.27
CA THR A 101 10.95 -2.19 8.92
C THR A 101 11.69 -0.89 8.67
N GLY A 102 11.94 -0.09 9.72
CA GLY A 102 12.50 1.27 9.58
C GLY A 102 11.59 2.28 8.87
N LEU A 103 10.41 1.87 8.41
CA LEU A 103 9.47 2.72 7.69
C LEU A 103 8.84 3.77 8.62
N GLN A 104 8.67 4.99 8.11
CA GLN A 104 8.03 6.10 8.81
C GLN A 104 6.85 6.63 8.01
N GLY A 105 5.80 7.09 8.70
CA GLY A 105 4.69 7.79 8.08
C GLY A 105 5.15 9.08 7.39
N GLN A 106 4.63 9.35 6.22
CA GLN A 106 4.96 10.54 5.41
C GLN A 106 3.84 11.57 5.43
N CYS A 107 2.59 11.14 5.20
CA CYS A 107 1.40 12.01 5.20
C CYS A 107 0.10 11.19 5.12
N HIS A 108 -1.01 11.89 5.33
CA HIS A 108 -2.37 11.40 5.13
C HIS A 108 -3.00 12.07 3.91
N ILE A 109 -3.59 11.28 3.03
CA ILE A 109 -4.34 11.75 1.85
C ILE A 109 -5.80 11.29 1.91
N PHE A 110 -6.67 12.06 1.25
CA PHE A 110 -8.12 11.85 1.26
C PHE A 110 -8.74 11.94 2.66
N VAL A 111 -8.24 12.84 3.51
CA VAL A 111 -8.76 12.96 4.88
C VAL A 111 -10.17 13.52 4.94
N GLY A 112 -10.61 14.28 3.92
CA GLY A 112 -12.00 14.73 3.82
C GLY A 112 -12.99 13.57 3.67
N ASP A 113 -12.47 12.44 3.20
CA ASP A 113 -13.20 11.20 3.05
C ASP A 113 -13.11 10.33 4.31
N LYS A 114 -12.22 10.58 5.27
CA LYS A 114 -11.85 9.64 6.35
C LYS A 114 -13.06 9.13 7.15
N GLY A 115 -12.85 8.02 7.86
CA GLY A 115 -13.84 7.55 8.83
C GLY A 115 -14.11 8.60 9.92
N ASP A 116 -15.37 8.79 10.26
CA ASP A 116 -15.83 9.69 11.32
C ASP A 116 -15.57 9.16 12.75
N TYR A 117 -15.11 7.91 12.85
CA TYR A 117 -14.88 7.19 14.11
C TYR A 117 -13.47 7.33 14.70
N TYR A 118 -12.61 8.22 14.19
CA TYR A 118 -11.26 8.47 14.72
C TYR A 118 -10.69 9.85 14.34
N THR A 119 -9.65 10.24 15.07
CA THR A 119 -8.86 11.48 14.84
C THR A 119 -7.47 11.12 14.34
N ILE A 120 -6.84 12.00 13.56
CA ILE A 120 -5.44 11.91 13.15
C ILE A 120 -4.66 12.94 13.97
N ASP A 121 -3.80 12.50 14.90
CA ASP A 121 -3.11 13.32 15.90
C ASP A 121 -1.58 13.09 15.94
N ASP A 122 -1.01 12.43 14.93
CA ASP A 122 0.42 12.14 14.83
C ASP A 122 1.30 13.30 14.33
N GLY A 123 0.67 14.44 14.00
CA GLY A 123 1.36 15.65 13.51
C GLY A 123 1.86 15.56 12.08
N LEU A 124 1.56 14.49 11.34
CA LEU A 124 1.93 14.39 9.92
C LEU A 124 1.06 15.29 9.04
N PRO A 125 1.55 15.72 7.86
CA PRO A 125 0.75 16.47 6.90
C PRO A 125 -0.55 15.73 6.54
N GLN A 126 -1.66 16.47 6.52
CA GLN A 126 -2.99 15.96 6.16
C GLN A 126 -3.53 16.72 4.94
N PHE A 127 -4.00 15.97 3.94
CA PHE A 127 -4.56 16.53 2.71
C PHE A 127 -6.00 16.06 2.51
N GLU A 128 -6.92 17.00 2.27
CA GLU A 128 -8.35 16.74 2.03
C GLU A 128 -8.57 15.69 0.93
N LYS A 129 -7.76 15.76 -0.13
CA LYS A 129 -7.69 14.81 -1.27
C LYS A 129 -6.26 14.28 -1.42
N SER A 130 -5.81 13.97 -2.64
CA SER A 130 -4.39 13.66 -2.92
C SER A 130 -3.56 14.92 -3.18
N THR A 131 -2.26 14.74 -3.41
CA THR A 131 -1.32 15.77 -3.84
C THR A 131 -0.83 15.49 -5.27
N PRO A 132 -0.34 16.50 -6.02
CA PRO A 132 0.23 16.27 -7.37
C PRO A 132 1.40 15.28 -7.39
N SER A 133 2.11 15.12 -6.27
CA SER A 133 3.22 14.17 -6.13
C SER A 133 2.80 12.73 -5.85
N ILE A 134 1.53 12.48 -5.50
CA ILE A 134 1.03 11.15 -5.15
C ILE A 134 0.00 10.72 -6.20
N LYS A 135 0.41 9.80 -7.06
CA LYS A 135 -0.47 9.22 -8.08
C LYS A 135 -1.57 8.39 -7.44
N VAL A 136 -2.81 8.71 -7.78
CA VAL A 136 -4.03 8.06 -7.32
C VAL A 136 -5.01 8.01 -8.49
N ALA A 137 -6.06 7.19 -8.41
CA ALA A 137 -7.13 7.27 -9.39
C ALA A 137 -7.80 8.65 -9.29
N ASP A 138 -8.04 9.29 -10.43
CA ASP A 138 -8.83 10.52 -10.50
C ASP A 138 -10.24 10.24 -9.92
N GLU A 139 -10.76 11.20 -9.16
CA GLU A 139 -12.14 11.16 -8.62
C GLU A 139 -13.19 11.21 -9.74
#